data_AF-A0A2C9CZW6-F1
#
_entry.id   AF-A0A2C9CZW6-F1
#
_cell.length_a   1.000
_cell.length_b   1.000
_cell.length_c   1.000
_cell.angle_alpha   90.00
_cell.angle_beta   90.00
_cell.angle_gamma   90.00
#
_symmetry.space_group_name_H-M   'P 1'
#
loop_
_entity.id
_entity.type
_entity.pdbx_description
1 polymer ?
#
loop_
_entity_poly.entity_id
_entity_poly.type
_entity_poly.pdbx_seq_one_letter_code
_entity_poly.pdbx_strand_id
1 'polypeptide(L)'
;MTFAPYRHHLPQLSGQQFLTDGGLETTLVFHDGFDLPHFAAFDLMRTAEGRAHLKDYYRRYARLAQDFGVGLIIETPTWRAQPGWGARIGYNPVALEAINRECIELGREIRAEFETPQTPYVISGNLGPRGDGYQVGTAMSAAEAEDYHAWQIGIFADAGADMVALLTATYVEEAIGVARAAKVAGLPCAISFTLETDGRLPSGQPLKEAILQADGETGEAPAYYMINCAHPTHFQDVLASDAPWLERIRGIRANASRMSHAELDNSETLDEGDPRELGGQYGDLLERLPGLSVFGGCCGTDHRHVEAIGFACIGEPRGRPAEARHA
;
A
#
# COMPACT_ATOMS: atom_id res chain seq x y z
N MET A 1 -7.40 21.89 14.21
CA MET A 1 -7.77 20.71 13.42
C MET A 1 -6.72 20.55 12.33
N THR A 2 -6.06 19.40 12.29
CA THR A 2 -5.07 19.05 11.28
C THR A 2 -5.77 18.89 9.93
N PHE A 3 -5.24 19.49 8.85
CA PHE A 3 -5.92 19.59 7.56
C PHE A 3 -5.85 18.26 6.77
N ALA A 4 -7.01 17.63 6.51
CA ALA A 4 -7.17 16.38 5.75
C ALA A 4 -8.25 16.58 4.66
N PRO A 5 -7.90 17.14 3.49
CA PRO A 5 -8.86 17.60 2.48
C PRO A 5 -9.67 16.49 1.82
N TYR A 6 -9.15 15.25 1.76
CA TYR A 6 -9.76 14.15 1.01
C TYR A 6 -10.46 13.12 1.90
N ARG A 7 -10.40 13.27 3.23
CA ARG A 7 -10.98 12.32 4.19
C ARG A 7 -12.44 11.99 3.96
N HIS A 8 -13.22 12.93 3.44
CA HIS A 8 -14.64 12.75 3.18
C HIS A 8 -14.98 12.45 1.71
N HIS A 9 -14.03 12.66 0.80
CA HIS A 9 -14.21 12.50 -0.64
C HIS A 9 -12.88 12.04 -1.26
N LEU A 10 -12.67 10.72 -1.28
CA LEU A 10 -11.49 10.10 -1.89
C LEU A 10 -11.55 10.28 -3.42
N PRO A 11 -10.64 11.04 -4.05
CA PRO A 11 -10.73 11.31 -5.48
C PRO A 11 -10.54 10.05 -6.35
N GLN A 12 -9.80 9.05 -5.86
CA GLN A 12 -9.63 7.76 -6.54
C GLN A 12 -10.95 6.97 -6.65
N LEU A 13 -11.97 7.29 -5.84
CA LEU A 13 -13.29 6.68 -5.99
C LEU A 13 -14.13 7.31 -7.12
N SER A 14 -13.73 8.49 -7.60
CA SER A 14 -14.48 9.30 -8.58
C SER A 14 -14.02 9.09 -10.03
N GLY A 15 -13.30 8.00 -10.31
CA GLY A 15 -12.81 7.64 -11.65
C GLY A 15 -11.48 8.29 -12.03
N GLN A 16 -10.85 9.06 -11.14
CA GLN A 16 -9.48 9.52 -11.33
C GLN A 16 -8.50 8.38 -11.04
N GLN A 17 -7.52 8.21 -11.92
CA GLN A 17 -6.44 7.26 -11.73
C GLN A 17 -5.39 7.82 -10.76
N PHE A 18 -4.76 6.92 -10.02
CA PHE A 18 -3.78 7.21 -8.98
C PHE A 18 -2.61 6.24 -9.08
N LEU A 19 -1.41 6.77 -8.86
CA LEU A 19 -0.24 5.94 -8.55
C LEU A 19 -0.07 5.79 -7.04
N THR A 20 0.61 4.74 -6.62
CA THR A 20 1.27 4.65 -5.30
C THR A 20 2.78 4.52 -5.51
N ASP A 21 3.52 4.31 -4.43
CA ASP A 21 4.93 3.96 -4.47
C ASP A 21 5.15 2.47 -4.81
N GLY A 22 6.43 2.09 -4.91
CA GLY A 22 6.89 0.71 -5.11
C GLY A 22 7.12 -0.03 -3.79
N GLY A 23 8.09 -0.95 -3.75
CA GLY A 23 8.50 -1.64 -2.54
C GLY A 23 9.48 -0.79 -1.74
N LEU A 24 8.98 -0.01 -0.77
CA LEU A 24 9.80 0.89 0.04
C LEU A 24 10.94 0.15 0.74
N GLU A 25 10.62 -0.84 1.57
CA GLU A 25 11.62 -1.56 2.36
C GLU A 25 12.63 -2.30 1.48
N THR A 26 12.19 -2.94 0.40
CA THR A 26 13.12 -3.60 -0.55
C THR A 26 14.00 -2.59 -1.29
N THR A 27 13.49 -1.40 -1.61
CA THR A 27 14.32 -0.34 -2.20
C THR A 27 15.39 0.12 -1.22
N LEU A 28 14.99 0.42 0.01
CA LEU A 28 15.89 0.86 1.07
C LEU A 28 17.02 -0.15 1.34
N VAL A 29 16.69 -1.45 1.42
CA VAL A 29 17.66 -2.51 1.70
C VAL A 29 18.56 -2.79 0.50
N PHE A 30 17.97 -3.08 -0.67
CA PHE A 30 18.73 -3.64 -1.79
C PHE A 30 19.31 -2.60 -2.75
N HIS A 31 18.70 -1.41 -2.87
CA HIS A 31 19.22 -0.35 -3.74
C HIS A 31 19.98 0.72 -2.97
N ASP A 32 19.51 1.06 -1.77
CA ASP A 32 20.07 2.17 -0.99
C ASP A 32 21.02 1.72 0.13
N GLY A 33 21.05 0.42 0.46
CA GLY A 33 22.00 -0.18 1.40
C GLY A 33 21.72 0.10 2.88
N PHE A 34 20.47 0.45 3.23
CA PHE A 34 20.07 0.62 4.63
C PHE A 34 19.87 -0.72 5.33
N ASP A 35 20.37 -0.81 6.56
CA ASP A 35 19.94 -1.85 7.49
C ASP A 35 18.62 -1.43 8.13
N LEU A 36 17.60 -2.28 8.01
CA LEU A 36 16.27 -2.05 8.58
C LEU A 36 16.02 -3.09 9.68
N PRO A 37 16.23 -2.74 10.96
CA PRO A 37 15.90 -3.63 12.07
C PRO A 37 14.44 -4.08 11.97
N HIS A 38 14.24 -5.40 11.91
CA HIS A 38 12.91 -5.99 11.68
C HIS A 38 12.20 -5.44 10.44
N PHE A 39 12.91 -5.09 9.36
CA PHE A 39 12.33 -4.63 8.10
C PHE A 39 11.38 -3.44 8.27
N ALA A 40 11.70 -2.53 9.20
CA ALA A 40 10.82 -1.45 9.62
C ALA A 40 11.30 -0.09 9.14
N ALA A 41 10.74 0.40 8.02
CA ALA A 41 11.15 1.66 7.40
C ALA A 41 10.96 2.89 8.32
N PHE A 42 9.97 2.90 9.22
CA PHE A 42 9.73 4.04 10.10
C PHE A 42 10.93 4.39 11.01
N ASP A 43 11.82 3.44 11.30
CA ASP A 43 12.96 3.69 12.20
C ASP A 43 13.96 4.70 11.59
N LEU A 44 14.01 4.80 10.26
CA LEU A 44 14.81 5.80 9.54
C LEU A 44 14.42 7.24 9.90
N MET A 45 13.18 7.48 10.34
CA MET A 45 12.72 8.81 10.74
C MET A 45 13.45 9.36 11.97
N ARG A 46 14.14 8.51 12.76
CA ARG A 46 14.92 8.93 13.94
C ARG A 46 16.12 9.81 13.61
N THR A 47 16.62 9.74 12.38
CA THR A 47 17.79 10.50 11.96
C THR A 47 17.42 11.48 10.86
N ALA A 48 18.11 12.62 10.82
CA ALA A 48 17.89 13.61 9.77
C ALA A 48 18.21 13.04 8.37
N GLU A 49 19.22 12.17 8.28
CA GLU A 49 19.61 11.49 7.05
C GLU A 49 18.54 10.51 6.57
N GLY A 50 18.06 9.61 7.44
CA GLY A 50 17.03 8.65 7.08
C GLY A 50 15.71 9.33 6.70
N ARG A 51 15.31 10.38 7.42
CA ARG A 51 14.16 11.22 7.05
C ARG A 51 14.34 11.90 5.69
N ALA A 52 15.52 12.45 5.42
CA ALA A 52 15.80 13.09 4.12
C ALA A 52 15.71 12.07 2.99
N HIS A 53 16.24 10.86 3.20
CA HIS A 53 16.18 9.77 2.23
C HIS A 53 14.75 9.31 1.94
N LEU A 54 13.92 9.11 2.98
CA LEU A 54 12.49 8.82 2.81
C LEU A 54 11.77 9.93 2.03
N LYS A 55 12.12 11.20 2.28
CA LYS A 55 11.57 12.33 1.51
C LYS A 55 11.94 12.24 0.02
N ASP A 56 13.20 11.93 -0.28
CA ASP A 56 13.66 11.79 -1.67
C ASP A 56 13.07 10.57 -2.38
N TYR A 57 12.80 9.48 -1.65
CA TYR A 57 12.02 8.34 -2.11
C TYR A 57 10.62 8.79 -2.57
N TYR A 58 9.83 9.43 -1.69
CA TYR A 58 8.47 9.87 -2.05
C TYR A 58 8.45 10.92 -3.16
N ARG A 59 9.43 11.83 -3.19
CA ARG A 59 9.61 12.80 -4.29
C ARG A 59 9.71 12.14 -5.66
N ARG A 60 10.32 10.96 -5.74
CA ARG A 60 10.46 10.21 -7.01
C ARG A 60 9.09 9.80 -7.55
N TYR A 61 8.22 9.26 -6.70
CA TYR A 61 6.86 8.86 -7.09
C TYR A 61 5.92 10.05 -7.28
N ALA A 62 6.11 11.13 -6.52
CA ALA A 62 5.41 12.40 -6.76
C ALA A 62 5.68 12.95 -8.17
N ARG A 63 6.95 12.98 -8.59
CA ARG A 63 7.30 13.37 -9.96
C ARG A 63 6.70 12.43 -11.00
N LEU A 64 6.68 11.12 -10.76
CA LEU A 64 6.01 10.18 -11.67
C LEU A 64 4.50 10.48 -11.78
N ALA A 65 3.80 10.70 -10.67
CA ALA A 65 2.38 11.06 -10.70
C ALA A 65 2.13 12.36 -11.47
N GLN A 66 3.00 13.37 -11.33
CA GLN A 66 2.95 14.59 -12.15
C GLN A 66 3.22 14.32 -13.63
N ASP A 67 4.23 13.50 -13.93
CA ASP A 67 4.59 13.12 -15.30
C ASP A 67 3.40 12.45 -16.02
N PHE A 68 2.66 11.56 -15.34
CA PHE A 68 1.45 10.92 -15.90
C PHE A 68 0.20 11.81 -15.80
N GLY A 69 0.23 12.89 -15.00
CA GLY A 69 -0.92 13.76 -14.78
C GLY A 69 -2.04 13.09 -13.99
N VAL A 70 -1.69 12.29 -13.00
CA VAL A 70 -2.59 11.49 -12.14
C VAL A 70 -2.40 11.82 -10.66
N GLY A 71 -3.30 11.35 -9.81
CA GLY A 71 -3.15 11.49 -8.36
C GLY A 71 -2.04 10.58 -7.79
N LEU A 72 -1.66 10.82 -6.53
CA LEU A 72 -0.73 9.96 -5.78
C LEU A 72 -1.36 9.58 -4.44
N ILE A 73 -1.32 8.30 -4.07
CA ILE A 73 -1.55 7.88 -2.68
C ILE A 73 -0.18 7.70 -2.02
N ILE A 74 0.08 8.52 -1.00
CA ILE A 74 1.29 8.43 -0.17
C ILE A 74 0.95 7.50 0.99
N GLU A 75 1.40 6.27 0.90
CA GLU A 75 1.38 5.34 2.03
C GLU A 75 2.53 5.69 2.97
N THR A 76 2.22 6.03 4.22
CA THR A 76 3.27 6.37 5.20
C THR A 76 4.21 5.19 5.44
N PRO A 77 5.47 5.42 5.88
CA PRO A 77 6.44 4.35 6.08
C PRO A 77 6.18 3.60 7.41
N THR A 78 4.91 3.30 7.74
CA THR A 78 4.43 2.89 9.06
C THR A 78 3.93 1.45 9.13
N TRP A 79 4.18 0.63 8.10
CA TRP A 79 3.70 -0.75 8.01
C TRP A 79 4.04 -1.59 9.26
N ARG A 80 5.23 -1.39 9.86
CA ARG A 80 5.63 -2.01 11.15
C ARG A 80 5.63 -1.05 12.35
N ALA A 81 5.00 0.12 12.28
CA ALA A 81 4.99 1.11 13.36
C ALA A 81 3.89 0.86 14.43
N GLN A 82 3.59 -0.41 14.70
CA GLN A 82 2.57 -0.86 15.67
C GLN A 82 3.22 -1.43 16.95
N PRO A 83 2.51 -1.49 18.10
CA PRO A 83 3.11 -1.78 19.40
C PRO A 83 3.94 -3.07 19.46
N GLY A 84 3.53 -4.12 18.73
CA GLY A 84 4.25 -5.39 18.69
C GLY A 84 5.64 -5.30 18.06
N TRP A 85 5.77 -4.59 16.94
CA TRP A 85 7.02 -4.40 16.22
C TRP A 85 7.87 -3.27 16.84
N GLY A 86 7.23 -2.16 17.23
CA GLY A 86 7.91 -1.04 17.89
C GLY A 86 8.66 -1.47 19.15
N ALA A 87 8.05 -2.33 19.98
CA ALA A 87 8.71 -2.86 21.17
C ALA A 87 9.96 -3.70 20.85
N ARG A 88 9.95 -4.49 19.77
CA ARG A 88 11.10 -5.30 19.32
C ARG A 88 12.28 -4.44 18.86
N ILE A 89 11.98 -3.31 18.23
CA ILE A 89 12.98 -2.32 17.78
C ILE A 89 13.48 -1.45 18.97
N GLY A 90 12.74 -1.39 20.07
CA GLY A 90 13.12 -0.68 21.30
C GLY A 90 12.38 0.64 21.53
N TYR A 91 11.24 0.86 20.87
CA TYR A 91 10.38 2.01 21.13
C TYR A 91 9.51 1.78 22.37
N ASN A 92 9.44 2.81 23.22
CA ASN A 92 8.36 2.90 24.20
C ASN A 92 7.09 3.47 23.52
N PRO A 93 5.89 3.33 24.14
CA PRO A 93 4.64 3.78 23.54
C PRO A 93 4.61 5.26 23.15
N VAL A 94 5.23 6.15 23.92
CA VAL A 94 5.25 7.60 23.65
C VAL A 94 6.09 7.91 22.42
N ALA A 95 7.27 7.30 22.31
CA ALA A 95 8.13 7.46 21.14
C ALA A 95 7.50 6.85 19.88
N LEU A 96 6.81 5.72 20.01
CA LEU A 96 6.11 5.08 18.90
C LEU A 96 4.91 5.91 18.42
N GLU A 97 4.19 6.56 19.33
CA GLU A 97 3.15 7.51 18.93
C GLU A 97 3.75 8.71 18.17
N ALA A 98 4.82 9.30 18.71
CA ALA A 98 5.48 10.44 18.08
C ALA A 98 5.94 10.11 16.65
N ILE A 99 6.59 8.96 16.44
CA ILE A 99 7.09 8.58 15.13
C ILE A 99 5.96 8.31 14.12
N ASN A 100 4.83 7.74 14.54
CA ASN A 100 3.65 7.60 13.68
C ASN A 100 3.10 8.97 13.23
N ARG A 101 3.06 9.96 14.12
CA ARG A 101 2.65 11.33 13.77
C ARG A 101 3.63 12.00 12.82
N GLU A 102 4.93 11.84 13.04
CA GLU A 102 5.98 12.37 12.17
C GLU A 102 5.93 11.76 10.76
N CYS A 103 5.59 10.48 10.63
CA CYS A 103 5.39 9.82 9.34
C CYS A 103 4.21 10.41 8.54
N ILE A 104 3.11 10.78 9.21
CA ILE A 104 1.99 11.50 8.57
C ILE A 104 2.44 12.89 8.14
N GLU A 105 3.21 13.59 8.97
CA GLU A 105 3.75 14.91 8.62
C GLU A 105 4.70 14.84 7.42
N LEU A 106 5.51 13.79 7.27
CA LEU A 106 6.32 13.58 6.07
C LEU A 106 5.44 13.53 4.81
N GLY A 107 4.32 12.80 4.84
CA GLY A 107 3.36 12.78 3.74
C GLY A 107 2.76 14.16 3.43
N ARG A 108 2.49 14.97 4.48
CA ARG A 108 2.00 16.34 4.33
C ARG A 108 3.05 17.26 3.71
N GLU A 109 4.32 17.11 4.05
CA GLU A 109 5.41 17.85 3.40
C GLU A 109 5.51 17.53 1.90
N ILE A 110 5.38 16.25 1.53
CA ILE A 110 5.38 15.84 0.11
C ILE A 110 4.16 16.42 -0.62
N ARG A 111 2.96 16.32 -0.03
CA ARG A 111 1.76 16.95 -0.59
C ARG A 111 1.97 18.44 -0.81
N ALA A 112 2.46 19.16 0.20
CA ALA A 112 2.66 20.60 0.11
C ALA A 112 3.66 21.01 -0.98
N GLU A 113 4.61 20.12 -1.32
CA GLU A 113 5.63 20.36 -2.33
C GLU A 113 5.15 20.07 -3.77
N PHE A 114 4.27 19.08 -3.97
CA PHE A 114 3.94 18.56 -5.32
C PHE A 114 2.46 18.56 -5.72
N GLU A 115 1.54 18.64 -4.76
CA GLU A 115 0.12 18.56 -5.07
C GLU A 115 -0.32 19.74 -5.96
N THR A 116 -1.14 19.41 -6.95
CA THR A 116 -1.81 20.40 -7.80
C THR A 116 -3.30 20.07 -7.89
N PRO A 117 -4.16 21.00 -8.33
CA PRO A 117 -5.58 20.70 -8.54
C PRO A 117 -5.83 19.55 -9.54
N GLN A 118 -4.87 19.26 -10.43
CA GLN A 118 -4.97 18.18 -11.42
C GLN A 118 -4.39 16.85 -10.90
N THR A 119 -3.46 16.90 -9.95
CA THR A 119 -2.77 15.74 -9.37
C THR A 119 -2.95 15.75 -7.86
N PRO A 120 -4.14 15.39 -7.34
CA PRO A 120 -4.44 15.36 -5.91
C PRO A 120 -3.63 14.27 -5.23
N TYR A 121 -3.10 14.57 -4.05
CA TYR A 121 -2.27 13.63 -3.30
C TYR A 121 -3.04 13.20 -2.06
N VAL A 122 -3.31 11.92 -1.87
CA VAL A 122 -4.00 11.36 -0.69
C VAL A 122 -2.95 10.82 0.29
N ILE A 123 -3.07 11.10 1.59
CA ILE A 123 -2.15 10.60 2.61
C ILE A 123 -2.86 9.45 3.32
N SER A 124 -2.29 8.27 3.18
CA SER A 124 -2.79 7.03 3.75
C SER A 124 -1.89 6.59 4.89
N GLY A 125 -2.47 6.43 6.07
CA GLY A 125 -1.81 5.76 7.19
C GLY A 125 -1.67 4.27 6.88
N ASN A 126 -0.46 3.83 6.54
CA ASN A 126 -0.18 2.44 6.17
C ASN A 126 -0.07 1.56 7.42
N LEU A 127 -0.92 0.55 7.50
CA LEU A 127 -0.95 -0.49 8.51
C LEU A 127 -0.43 -1.80 7.89
N GLY A 128 0.43 -2.50 8.60
CA GLY A 128 0.72 -3.91 8.31
C GLY A 128 -0.13 -4.86 9.14
N PRO A 129 -0.11 -6.17 8.82
CA PRO A 129 -0.69 -7.16 9.70
C PRO A 129 0.04 -7.15 11.06
N ARG A 130 -0.65 -7.57 12.12
CA ARG A 130 -0.04 -7.72 13.47
C ARG A 130 1.22 -8.59 13.42
N GLY A 131 1.12 -9.68 12.65
CA GLY A 131 2.17 -10.68 12.47
C GLY A 131 3.09 -10.37 11.31
N ASP A 132 3.58 -11.44 10.69
CA ASP A 132 4.33 -11.34 9.44
C ASP A 132 3.37 -11.24 8.24
N GLY A 133 3.84 -10.66 7.13
CA GLY A 133 3.06 -10.45 5.91
C GLY A 133 2.82 -11.72 5.08
N TYR A 134 3.58 -12.79 5.29
CA TYR A 134 3.49 -13.99 4.46
C TYR A 134 3.04 -15.25 5.20
N GLN A 135 2.82 -15.15 6.51
CA GLN A 135 2.40 -16.29 7.33
C GLN A 135 1.29 -15.90 8.29
N VAL A 136 0.25 -16.74 8.34
CA VAL A 136 -0.75 -16.67 9.42
C VAL A 136 -0.15 -17.30 10.68
N GLY A 137 0.69 -16.54 11.39
CA GLY A 137 1.30 -17.01 12.62
C GLY A 137 0.27 -17.17 13.74
N THR A 138 -0.11 -16.06 14.37
CA THR A 138 -1.19 -16.03 15.37
C THR A 138 -2.32 -15.16 14.85
N ALA A 139 -3.44 -15.79 14.49
CA ALA A 139 -4.63 -15.10 14.03
C ALA A 139 -5.39 -14.48 15.22
N MET A 140 -5.85 -13.25 15.03
CA MET A 140 -6.77 -12.57 15.94
C MET A 140 -8.22 -12.84 15.53
N SER A 141 -9.13 -12.84 16.48
CA SER A 141 -10.53 -12.58 16.18
C SER A 141 -10.71 -11.15 15.66
N ALA A 142 -11.83 -10.88 14.97
CA ALA A 142 -12.11 -9.53 14.47
C ALA A 142 -12.17 -8.47 15.58
N ALA A 143 -12.63 -8.83 16.79
CA ALA A 143 -12.67 -7.91 17.93
C ALA A 143 -11.25 -7.62 18.47
N GLU A 144 -10.40 -8.64 18.58
CA GLU A 144 -9.00 -8.44 18.98
C GLU A 144 -8.23 -7.60 17.96
N ALA A 145 -8.51 -7.78 16.66
CA ALA A 145 -7.92 -6.99 15.60
C ALA A 145 -8.40 -5.52 15.63
N GLU A 146 -9.69 -5.30 15.90
CA GLU A 146 -10.26 -3.96 16.11
C GLU A 146 -9.55 -3.23 17.25
N ASP A 147 -9.45 -3.87 18.42
CA ASP A 147 -8.78 -3.30 19.60
C ASP A 147 -7.29 -3.04 19.34
N TYR A 148 -6.60 -3.97 18.68
CA TYR A 148 -5.16 -3.86 18.40
C TYR A 148 -4.84 -2.68 17.46
N HIS A 149 -5.58 -2.59 16.35
CA HIS A 149 -5.31 -1.60 15.30
C HIS A 149 -5.90 -0.22 15.61
N ALA A 150 -6.91 -0.12 16.48
CA ALA A 150 -7.52 1.15 16.89
C ALA A 150 -6.50 2.16 17.43
N TRP A 151 -5.44 1.71 18.12
CA TRP A 151 -4.41 2.59 18.64
C TRP A 151 -3.68 3.37 17.52
N GLN A 152 -3.19 2.68 16.50
CA GLN A 152 -2.43 3.32 15.42
C GLN A 152 -3.36 4.14 14.51
N ILE A 153 -4.55 3.61 14.22
CA ILE A 153 -5.58 4.30 13.44
C ILE A 153 -6.00 5.62 14.10
N GLY A 154 -6.18 5.63 15.43
CA GLY A 154 -6.50 6.85 16.17
C GLY A 154 -5.42 7.92 16.03
N ILE A 155 -4.14 7.52 16.08
CA ILE A 155 -3.00 8.44 15.88
C ILE A 155 -3.04 9.03 14.48
N PHE A 156 -3.30 8.22 13.45
CA PHE A 156 -3.44 8.69 12.07
C PHE A 156 -4.61 9.66 11.89
N ALA A 157 -5.76 9.37 12.53
CA ALA A 157 -6.94 10.24 12.50
C ALA A 157 -6.63 11.62 13.09
N ASP A 158 -5.98 11.66 14.25
CA ASP A 158 -5.56 12.89 14.92
C ASP A 158 -4.47 13.65 14.14
N ALA A 159 -3.51 12.93 13.57
CA ALA A 159 -2.41 13.49 12.80
C ALA A 159 -2.82 14.06 11.43
N GLY A 160 -4.06 13.81 10.99
CA GLY A 160 -4.59 14.38 9.76
C GLY A 160 -4.43 13.50 8.52
N ALA A 161 -4.38 12.17 8.67
CA ALA A 161 -4.46 11.25 7.54
C ALA A 161 -5.79 11.43 6.77
N ASP A 162 -5.80 11.27 5.46
CA ASP A 162 -7.06 11.27 4.69
C ASP A 162 -7.72 9.89 4.73
N MET A 163 -6.91 8.83 4.77
CA MET A 163 -7.39 7.46 4.87
C MET A 163 -6.39 6.58 5.62
N VAL A 164 -6.73 5.32 5.79
CA VAL A 164 -5.78 4.26 6.17
C VAL A 164 -5.82 3.13 5.15
N ALA A 165 -4.74 2.39 5.04
CA ALA A 165 -4.70 1.16 4.27
C ALA A 165 -4.11 0.04 5.13
N LEU A 166 -4.80 -1.10 5.20
CA LEU A 166 -4.18 -2.35 5.65
C LEU A 166 -3.53 -3.00 4.45
N LEU A 167 -2.20 -3.06 4.44
CA LEU A 167 -1.44 -3.72 3.40
C LEU A 167 -0.97 -5.10 3.86
N THR A 168 -1.08 -6.08 2.97
CA THR A 168 -0.63 -7.45 3.18
C THR A 168 -1.44 -8.18 4.24
N ALA A 169 -2.77 -8.04 4.22
CA ALA A 169 -3.66 -8.80 5.08
C ALA A 169 -3.63 -10.29 4.68
N THR A 170 -3.43 -11.17 5.66
CA THR A 170 -3.24 -12.62 5.43
C THR A 170 -4.46 -13.47 5.78
N TYR A 171 -5.44 -12.90 6.50
CA TYR A 171 -6.72 -13.51 6.87
C TYR A 171 -7.79 -12.41 7.06
N VAL A 172 -9.06 -12.80 6.94
CA VAL A 172 -10.18 -11.84 6.85
C VAL A 172 -10.55 -11.20 8.19
N GLU A 173 -10.39 -11.90 9.32
CA GLU A 173 -10.77 -11.38 10.63
C GLU A 173 -9.96 -10.13 11.00
N GLU A 174 -8.68 -10.07 10.61
CA GLU A 174 -7.86 -8.87 10.80
C GLU A 174 -8.35 -7.70 9.95
N ALA A 175 -8.70 -7.96 8.69
CA ALA A 175 -9.28 -6.94 7.81
C ALA A 175 -10.61 -6.39 8.36
N ILE A 176 -11.46 -7.27 8.91
CA ILE A 176 -12.72 -6.86 9.55
C ILE A 176 -12.45 -5.96 10.74
N GLY A 177 -11.50 -6.33 11.61
CA GLY A 177 -11.13 -5.52 12.77
C GLY A 177 -10.61 -4.14 12.39
N VAL A 178 -9.71 -4.05 11.40
CA VAL A 178 -9.22 -2.76 10.89
C VAL A 178 -10.35 -1.92 10.30
N ALA A 179 -11.24 -2.53 9.51
CA ALA A 179 -12.36 -1.81 8.91
C ALA A 179 -13.32 -1.23 9.98
N ARG A 180 -13.59 -1.98 11.06
CA ARG A 180 -14.38 -1.48 12.19
C ARG A 180 -13.67 -0.34 12.92
N ALA A 181 -12.39 -0.50 13.24
CA ALA A 181 -11.60 0.53 13.91
C ALA A 181 -11.50 1.83 13.09
N ALA A 182 -11.26 1.73 11.77
CA ALA A 182 -11.23 2.88 10.87
C ALA A 182 -12.58 3.61 10.81
N LYS A 183 -13.69 2.86 10.74
CA LYS A 183 -15.05 3.41 10.79
C LYS A 183 -15.32 4.16 12.09
N VAL A 184 -14.91 3.62 13.24
CA VAL A 184 -15.03 4.29 14.55
C VAL A 184 -14.21 5.58 14.59
N ALA A 185 -13.00 5.58 14.01
CA ALA A 185 -12.14 6.75 13.92
C ALA A 185 -12.57 7.79 12.86
N GLY A 186 -13.61 7.49 12.06
CA GLY A 186 -14.08 8.37 10.99
C GLY A 186 -13.09 8.49 9.81
N LEU A 187 -12.26 7.46 9.59
CA LEU A 187 -11.36 7.38 8.44
C LEU A 187 -11.91 6.37 7.42
N PRO A 188 -11.96 6.72 6.12
CA PRO A 188 -12.14 5.71 5.09
C PRO A 188 -10.92 4.78 5.08
N CYS A 189 -11.13 3.50 4.80
CA CYS A 189 -10.06 2.52 4.72
C CYS A 189 -10.04 1.75 3.40
N ALA A 190 -8.84 1.41 2.95
CA ALA A 190 -8.63 0.38 1.93
C ALA A 190 -8.07 -0.88 2.61
N ILE A 191 -8.53 -2.05 2.17
CA ILE A 191 -8.02 -3.34 2.64
C ILE A 191 -7.32 -4.03 1.48
N SER A 192 -6.05 -4.36 1.65
CA SER A 192 -5.27 -5.08 0.65
C SER A 192 -4.91 -6.47 1.14
N PHE A 193 -5.41 -7.49 0.45
CA PHE A 193 -5.05 -8.87 0.72
C PHE A 193 -3.81 -9.26 -0.07
N THR A 194 -2.93 -10.07 0.54
CA THR A 194 -1.92 -10.83 -0.23
C THR A 194 -2.47 -12.21 -0.57
N LEU A 195 -1.96 -12.78 -1.67
CA LEU A 195 -2.37 -14.07 -2.18
C LEU A 195 -1.17 -14.96 -2.45
N GLU A 196 -1.33 -16.24 -2.19
CA GLU A 196 -0.38 -17.27 -2.55
C GLU A 196 -0.46 -17.60 -4.04
N THR A 197 0.47 -18.44 -4.50
CA THR A 197 0.57 -18.88 -5.92
C THR A 197 -0.68 -19.57 -6.48
N ASP A 198 -1.62 -19.99 -5.62
CA ASP A 198 -2.91 -20.57 -5.99
C ASP A 198 -4.08 -19.57 -5.97
N GLY A 199 -3.79 -18.27 -5.76
CA GLY A 199 -4.76 -17.19 -5.75
C GLY A 199 -5.61 -17.11 -4.48
N ARG A 200 -5.23 -17.80 -3.41
CA ARG A 200 -5.91 -17.79 -2.10
C ARG A 200 -5.12 -16.95 -1.10
N LEU A 201 -5.79 -16.44 -0.08
CA LEU A 201 -5.09 -15.82 1.05
C LEU A 201 -4.16 -16.84 1.70
N PRO A 202 -3.09 -16.43 2.42
CA PRO A 202 -2.27 -17.33 3.23
C PRO A 202 -3.07 -18.17 4.25
N SER A 203 -4.26 -17.70 4.68
CA SER A 203 -5.21 -18.50 5.49
C SER A 203 -5.87 -19.67 4.73
N GLY A 204 -5.68 -19.75 3.42
CA GLY A 204 -6.37 -20.68 2.53
C GLY A 204 -7.78 -20.23 2.12
N GLN A 205 -8.25 -19.05 2.53
CA GLN A 205 -9.55 -18.53 2.12
C GLN A 205 -9.51 -17.97 0.68
N PRO A 206 -10.51 -18.21 -0.18
CA PRO A 206 -10.60 -17.55 -1.48
C PRO A 206 -10.79 -16.04 -1.34
N LEU A 207 -10.12 -15.25 -2.18
CA LEU A 207 -10.22 -13.78 -2.15
C LEU A 207 -11.68 -13.27 -2.18
N LYS A 208 -12.50 -13.83 -3.07
CA LYS A 208 -13.93 -13.48 -3.18
C LYS A 208 -14.67 -13.65 -1.85
N GLU A 209 -14.44 -14.77 -1.17
CA GLU A 209 -15.12 -15.07 0.09
C GLU A 209 -14.66 -14.12 1.19
N ALA A 210 -13.37 -13.80 1.26
CA ALA A 210 -12.83 -12.84 2.21
C ALA A 210 -13.44 -11.43 2.02
N ILE A 211 -13.55 -10.94 0.78
CA ILE A 211 -14.17 -9.63 0.49
C ILE A 211 -15.64 -9.62 0.88
N LEU A 212 -16.41 -10.64 0.47
CA LEU A 212 -17.84 -10.70 0.78
C LEU A 212 -18.11 -10.83 2.28
N GLN A 213 -17.27 -11.57 3.00
CA GLN A 213 -17.36 -11.68 4.45
C GLN A 213 -17.02 -10.35 5.12
N ALA A 214 -15.93 -9.69 4.72
CA ALA A 214 -15.55 -8.40 5.28
C ALA A 214 -16.63 -7.32 5.06
N ASP A 215 -17.19 -7.23 3.86
CA ASP A 215 -18.30 -6.32 3.57
C ASP A 215 -19.55 -6.68 4.41
N GLY A 216 -19.92 -7.96 4.48
CA GLY A 216 -21.08 -8.42 5.24
C GLY A 216 -20.98 -8.16 6.74
N GLU A 217 -19.79 -8.33 7.33
CA GLU A 217 -19.55 -8.18 8.76
C GLU A 217 -19.27 -6.75 9.22
N THR A 218 -19.04 -5.83 8.28
CA THR A 218 -18.73 -4.42 8.58
C THR A 218 -19.78 -3.44 8.05
N GLY A 219 -20.72 -3.95 7.23
CA GLY A 219 -21.68 -3.14 6.49
C GLY A 219 -20.97 -2.30 5.43
N GLU A 220 -20.15 -2.95 4.61
CA GLU A 220 -19.37 -2.34 3.51
C GLU A 220 -18.47 -1.18 4.00
N ALA A 221 -17.87 -1.33 5.18
CA ALA A 221 -17.03 -0.27 5.75
C ALA A 221 -15.76 0.04 4.92
N PRO A 222 -15.07 -0.95 4.31
CA PRO A 222 -13.97 -0.66 3.40
C PRO A 222 -14.44 0.19 2.21
N ALA A 223 -13.74 1.29 1.95
CA ALA A 223 -13.98 2.13 0.79
C ALA A 223 -13.76 1.34 -0.51
N TYR A 224 -12.71 0.52 -0.52
CA TYR A 224 -12.38 -0.43 -1.58
C TYR A 224 -11.37 -1.47 -1.08
N TYR A 225 -11.15 -2.49 -1.91
CA TYR A 225 -10.14 -3.52 -1.69
C TYR A 225 -9.01 -3.41 -2.70
N MET A 226 -7.87 -3.98 -2.33
CA MET A 226 -6.69 -4.09 -3.17
C MET A 226 -6.12 -5.51 -3.10
N ILE A 227 -5.24 -5.82 -4.04
CA ILE A 227 -4.35 -6.99 -3.97
C ILE A 227 -2.92 -6.45 -3.91
N ASN A 228 -2.14 -6.85 -2.91
CA ASN A 228 -0.73 -6.48 -2.83
C ASN A 228 0.17 -7.63 -2.42
N CYS A 229 1.47 -7.43 -2.60
CA CYS A 229 2.51 -8.37 -2.21
C CYS A 229 2.45 -9.74 -2.92
N ALA A 230 1.69 -9.85 -4.01
CA ALA A 230 1.63 -11.04 -4.87
C ALA A 230 1.91 -10.61 -6.32
N HIS A 231 2.48 -11.51 -7.13
CA HIS A 231 2.71 -11.25 -8.55
C HIS A 231 1.41 -11.52 -9.34
N PRO A 232 1.07 -10.79 -10.42
CA PRO A 232 -0.16 -11.01 -11.19
C PRO A 232 -0.43 -12.45 -11.60
N THR A 233 0.63 -13.20 -11.94
CA THR A 233 0.55 -14.62 -12.30
C THR A 233 -0.02 -15.52 -11.21
N HIS A 234 -0.01 -15.09 -9.94
CA HIS A 234 -0.55 -15.85 -8.81
C HIS A 234 -2.08 -15.77 -8.72
N PHE A 235 -2.68 -14.68 -9.22
CA PHE A 235 -4.09 -14.39 -8.95
C PHE A 235 -4.93 -13.95 -10.16
N GLN A 236 -4.33 -13.72 -11.33
CA GLN A 236 -5.03 -13.28 -12.54
C GLN A 236 -6.22 -14.17 -12.91
N ASP A 237 -6.14 -15.48 -12.63
CA ASP A 237 -7.20 -16.45 -12.94
C ASP A 237 -8.39 -16.32 -11.97
N VAL A 238 -8.15 -15.87 -10.74
CA VAL A 238 -9.21 -15.56 -9.76
C VAL A 238 -10.07 -14.39 -10.23
N LEU A 239 -9.52 -13.54 -11.10
CA LEU A 239 -10.16 -12.35 -11.64
C LEU A 239 -10.81 -12.59 -13.02
N ALA A 240 -10.76 -13.82 -13.55
CA ALA A 240 -11.30 -14.15 -14.87
C ALA A 240 -12.84 -14.37 -14.85
N SER A 241 -13.60 -13.36 -14.44
CA SER A 241 -15.06 -13.35 -14.46
C SER A 241 -15.62 -11.92 -14.45
N ASP A 242 -16.92 -11.74 -14.71
CA ASP A 242 -17.61 -10.44 -14.58
C ASP A 242 -18.42 -10.35 -13.28
N ALA A 243 -17.94 -10.98 -12.21
CA ALA A 243 -18.69 -11.09 -10.97
C ALA A 243 -18.72 -9.75 -10.20
N PRO A 244 -19.88 -9.30 -9.66
CA PRO A 244 -20.01 -7.96 -9.07
C PRO A 244 -19.04 -7.61 -7.94
N TRP A 245 -18.53 -8.62 -7.20
CA TRP A 245 -17.55 -8.38 -6.14
C TRP A 245 -16.23 -7.78 -6.65
N LEU A 246 -15.92 -7.95 -7.94
CA LEU A 246 -14.72 -7.36 -8.57
C LEU A 246 -14.77 -5.84 -8.61
N GLU A 247 -15.95 -5.22 -8.61
CA GLU A 247 -16.12 -3.76 -8.54
C GLU A 247 -15.59 -3.18 -7.21
N ARG A 248 -15.46 -4.04 -6.18
CA ARG A 248 -14.89 -3.69 -4.89
C ARG A 248 -13.36 -3.60 -4.94
N ILE A 249 -12.71 -4.24 -5.91
CA ILE A 249 -11.26 -4.12 -6.13
C ILE A 249 -10.96 -2.85 -6.92
N ARG A 250 -10.21 -1.94 -6.32
CA ARG A 250 -9.80 -0.68 -6.98
C ARG A 250 -8.31 -0.42 -7.00
N GLY A 251 -7.50 -1.28 -6.38
CA GLY A 251 -6.05 -1.13 -6.43
C GLY A 251 -5.25 -2.42 -6.52
N ILE A 252 -4.08 -2.33 -7.14
CA ILE A 252 -3.10 -3.42 -7.20
C ILE A 252 -1.71 -2.84 -6.91
N ARG A 253 -0.98 -3.54 -6.03
CA ARG A 253 0.41 -3.27 -5.66
C ARG A 253 1.21 -4.57 -5.65
N ALA A 254 1.64 -4.99 -6.82
CA ALA A 254 2.20 -6.32 -7.04
C ALA A 254 3.68 -6.42 -6.66
N ASN A 255 4.14 -7.63 -6.36
CA ASN A 255 5.57 -7.92 -6.32
C ASN A 255 6.18 -7.91 -7.71
N ALA A 256 7.48 -7.60 -7.80
CA ALA A 256 8.22 -7.69 -9.06
C ALA A 256 8.52 -9.15 -9.46
N SER A 257 8.91 -9.97 -8.47
CA SER A 257 9.25 -11.37 -8.69
C SER A 257 8.02 -12.27 -8.76
N ARG A 258 8.09 -13.31 -9.60
CA ARG A 258 7.12 -14.41 -9.67
C ARG A 258 7.27 -15.44 -8.56
N MET A 259 8.36 -15.38 -7.79
CA MET A 259 8.64 -16.33 -6.72
C MET A 259 7.52 -16.34 -5.69
N SER A 260 7.32 -17.50 -5.07
CA SER A 260 6.41 -17.64 -3.93
C SER A 260 6.92 -16.83 -2.73
N HIS A 261 6.03 -16.53 -1.79
CA HIS A 261 6.42 -15.85 -0.55
C HIS A 261 7.53 -16.61 0.21
N ALA A 262 7.44 -17.94 0.25
CA ALA A 262 8.43 -18.78 0.90
C ALA A 262 9.82 -18.69 0.24
N GLU A 263 9.89 -18.54 -1.09
CA GLU A 263 11.16 -18.34 -1.79
C GLU A 263 11.73 -16.94 -1.52
N LEU A 264 10.88 -15.92 -1.51
CA LEU A 264 11.30 -14.53 -1.25
C LEU A 264 11.81 -14.33 0.18
N ASP A 265 11.14 -14.91 1.19
CA ASP A 265 11.56 -14.82 2.60
C ASP A 265 12.94 -15.42 2.88
N ASN A 266 13.36 -16.38 2.06
CA ASN A 266 14.64 -17.06 2.20
C ASN A 266 15.69 -16.56 1.20
N SER A 267 15.40 -15.50 0.44
CA SER A 267 16.32 -14.96 -0.55
C SER A 267 17.27 -13.93 0.07
N GLU A 268 18.57 -14.12 -0.14
CA GLU A 268 19.60 -13.13 0.21
C GLU A 268 19.81 -12.09 -0.90
N THR A 269 19.29 -12.34 -2.10
CA THR A 269 19.41 -11.43 -3.25
C THR A 269 18.05 -10.97 -3.74
N LEU A 270 18.00 -9.78 -4.31
CA LEU A 270 16.80 -9.27 -4.94
C LEU A 270 16.59 -9.94 -6.30
N ASP A 271 15.45 -10.59 -6.49
CA ASP A 271 14.89 -10.82 -7.83
C ASP A 271 14.08 -9.58 -8.21
N GLU A 272 14.66 -8.75 -9.08
CA GLU A 272 14.06 -7.48 -9.50
C GLU A 272 12.98 -7.65 -10.58
N GLY A 273 12.71 -8.87 -11.08
CA GLY A 273 11.70 -9.08 -12.12
C GLY A 273 11.98 -8.31 -13.42
N ASP A 274 10.92 -8.07 -14.21
CA ASP A 274 10.96 -7.23 -15.41
C ASP A 274 9.89 -6.12 -15.32
N PRO A 275 10.30 -4.83 -15.22
CA PRO A 275 9.37 -3.70 -15.18
C PRO A 275 8.35 -3.66 -16.32
N ARG A 276 8.79 -3.91 -17.57
CA ARG A 276 7.92 -3.83 -18.75
C ARG A 276 6.93 -4.98 -18.78
N GLU A 277 7.39 -6.16 -18.41
CA GLU A 277 6.53 -7.33 -18.31
C GLU A 277 5.45 -7.13 -17.23
N LEU A 278 5.83 -6.67 -16.04
CA LEU A 278 4.88 -6.36 -14.97
C LEU A 278 3.88 -5.29 -15.41
N GLY A 279 4.36 -4.24 -16.09
CA GLY A 279 3.49 -3.20 -16.66
C GLY A 279 2.46 -3.77 -17.64
N GLY A 280 2.87 -4.64 -18.57
CA GLY A 280 1.95 -5.32 -19.49
C GLY A 280 0.86 -6.12 -18.78
N GLN A 281 1.23 -6.86 -17.72
CA GLN A 281 0.28 -7.62 -16.90
C GLN A 281 -0.71 -6.72 -16.15
N TYR A 282 -0.30 -5.53 -15.75
CA TYR A 282 -1.21 -4.52 -15.20
C TYR A 282 -2.22 -4.02 -16.24
N GLY A 283 -1.80 -3.89 -17.50
CA GLY A 283 -2.69 -3.63 -18.64
C GLY A 283 -3.77 -4.71 -18.78
N ASP A 284 -3.36 -5.99 -18.77
CA ASP A 284 -4.28 -7.13 -18.85
C ASP A 284 -5.27 -7.17 -17.66
N LEU A 285 -4.81 -6.79 -16.46
CA LEU A 285 -5.64 -6.72 -15.26
C LEU A 285 -6.65 -5.57 -15.31
N LEU A 286 -6.28 -4.42 -15.90
CA LEU A 286 -7.16 -3.27 -16.07
C LEU A 286 -8.35 -3.60 -16.99
N GLU A 287 -8.15 -4.46 -18.00
CA GLU A 287 -9.25 -4.95 -18.85
C GLU A 287 -10.25 -5.83 -18.08
N ARG A 288 -9.79 -6.55 -17.05
CA ARG A 288 -10.62 -7.45 -16.21
C ARG A 288 -11.26 -6.72 -15.01
N LEU A 289 -10.69 -5.59 -14.60
CA LEU A 289 -11.12 -4.84 -13.43
C LEU A 289 -11.48 -3.40 -13.83
N PRO A 290 -12.69 -3.14 -14.35
CA PRO A 290 -13.07 -1.82 -14.83
C PRO A 290 -13.12 -0.74 -13.73
N GLY A 291 -13.19 -1.14 -12.46
CA GLY A 291 -13.11 -0.24 -11.30
C GLY A 291 -11.69 0.09 -10.84
N LEU A 292 -10.66 -0.52 -11.45
CA LEU A 292 -9.27 -0.36 -11.06
C LEU A 292 -8.79 1.08 -11.34
N SER A 293 -8.31 1.73 -10.29
CA SER A 293 -7.95 3.16 -10.32
C SER A 293 -6.68 3.48 -9.53
N VAL A 294 -6.15 2.53 -8.75
CA VAL A 294 -4.93 2.70 -7.94
C VAL A 294 -3.88 1.69 -8.41
N PHE A 295 -2.73 2.18 -8.87
CA PHE A 295 -1.67 1.34 -9.42
C PHE A 295 -0.36 1.61 -8.71
N GLY A 296 0.35 0.56 -8.30
CA GLY A 296 1.68 0.72 -7.74
C GLY A 296 2.42 -0.59 -7.62
N GLY A 297 3.41 -0.62 -6.75
CA GLY A 297 4.21 -1.82 -6.54
C GLY A 297 4.36 -2.18 -5.06
N CYS A 298 4.86 -3.39 -4.82
CA CYS A 298 5.21 -3.91 -3.51
C CYS A 298 6.63 -4.49 -3.57
N CYS A 299 6.95 -5.57 -2.85
CA CYS A 299 8.31 -6.08 -2.70
C CYS A 299 9.00 -6.31 -4.07
N GLY A 300 10.23 -5.83 -4.17
CA GLY A 300 11.07 -5.92 -5.37
C GLY A 300 10.78 -4.89 -6.45
N THR A 301 9.66 -4.16 -6.37
CA THR A 301 9.38 -3.06 -7.30
C THR A 301 10.06 -1.77 -6.87
N ASP A 302 10.41 -0.95 -7.87
CA ASP A 302 10.94 0.39 -7.71
C ASP A 302 10.24 1.37 -8.67
N HIS A 303 10.78 2.58 -8.79
CA HIS A 303 10.26 3.59 -9.71
C HIS A 303 10.22 3.15 -11.19
N ARG A 304 11.12 2.28 -11.66
CA ARG A 304 11.12 1.78 -13.05
C ARG A 304 9.88 0.93 -13.31
N HIS A 305 9.50 0.12 -12.32
CA HIS A 305 8.29 -0.70 -12.34
C HIS A 305 7.03 0.15 -12.34
N VAL A 306 6.92 1.12 -11.42
CA VAL A 306 5.75 2.00 -11.33
C VAL A 306 5.61 2.86 -12.59
N GLU A 307 6.71 3.28 -13.21
CA GLU A 307 6.70 3.96 -14.50
C GLU A 307 6.16 3.06 -15.63
N ALA A 308 6.63 1.81 -15.71
CA ALA A 308 6.14 0.86 -16.71
C ALA A 308 4.65 0.50 -16.50
N ILE A 309 4.21 0.37 -15.26
CA ILE A 309 2.80 0.19 -14.88
C ILE A 309 1.98 1.42 -15.32
N GLY A 310 2.44 2.62 -15.00
CA GLY A 310 1.78 3.86 -15.41
C GLY A 310 1.66 3.95 -16.93
N PHE A 311 2.72 3.59 -17.67
CA PHE A 311 2.69 3.56 -19.13
C PHE A 311 1.61 2.62 -19.67
N ALA A 312 1.49 1.42 -19.13
CA ALA A 312 0.52 0.43 -19.59
C ALA A 312 -0.93 0.77 -19.21
N CYS A 313 -1.17 1.31 -18.01
CA CYS A 313 -2.53 1.57 -17.50
C CYS A 313 -3.07 2.97 -17.81
N ILE A 314 -2.20 3.96 -18.02
CA ILE A 314 -2.55 5.38 -18.16
C ILE A 314 -2.18 5.90 -19.55
N GLY A 315 -1.04 5.45 -20.10
CA GLY A 315 -0.49 5.90 -21.38
C GLY A 315 0.79 6.70 -21.22
N GLU A 316 1.19 7.45 -22.26
CA GLU A 316 2.49 8.16 -22.23
C GLU A 316 2.58 9.27 -21.17
N PRO A 317 3.74 9.42 -20.49
CA PRO A 317 4.01 10.56 -19.63
C PRO A 317 3.93 11.89 -20.41
N ARG A 318 3.20 12.85 -19.85
CA ARG A 318 2.94 14.18 -20.39
C ARG A 318 4.08 15.17 -20.09
N GLY A 319 4.92 14.90 -19.09
CA GLY A 319 5.90 15.84 -18.54
C GLY A 319 7.34 15.76 -19.09
N ARG A 320 7.73 14.71 -19.83
CA ARG A 320 9.13 14.55 -20.30
C ARG A 320 9.31 14.77 -21.81
N PRO A 321 10.31 15.56 -22.24
CA PRO A 321 10.72 15.64 -23.64
C PRO A 321 11.06 14.25 -24.19
N ALA A 322 10.76 14.02 -25.47
CA ALA A 322 10.91 12.72 -26.14
C ALA A 322 12.33 12.11 -26.06
N GLU A 323 13.36 12.93 -25.83
CA GLU A 323 14.77 12.55 -25.89
C GLU A 323 15.30 11.85 -24.62
N ALA A 324 14.59 11.94 -23.49
CA ALA A 324 14.99 11.26 -22.24
C ALA A 324 14.37 9.86 -22.07
N ARG A 325 13.67 9.35 -23.10
CA ARG A 325 12.76 8.19 -23.00
C ARG A 325 13.42 6.83 -23.32
N HIS A 326 14.73 6.79 -23.58
CA HIS A 326 15.46 5.58 -24.02
C HIS A 326 16.82 5.35 -23.31
N ALA A 327 17.08 6.02 -22.20
CA ALA A 327 18.28 5.79 -21.39
C ALA A 327 18.00 4.81 -20.26
#